data_AF-A0A960HU61-F1
#
_entry.id   AF-A0A960HU61-F1
#
_cell.length_a   1.000
_cell.length_b   1.000
_cell.length_c   1.000
_cell.angle_alpha   90.00
_cell.angle_beta   90.00
_cell.angle_gamma   90.00
#
_symmetry.space_group_name_H-M   'P 1'
#
loop_
_entity.id
_entity.type
_entity.pdbx_description
1 polymer ?
#
loop_
_entity_poly.entity_id
_entity_poly.type
_entity_poly.pdbx_seq_one_letter_code
_entity_poly.pdbx_strand_id
1 'polypeptide(L)'
;LLGVFGAAAADVEALARRADVRLPAPFGRTSSYLTHEVFSDYRSESDMLRYLYRMSSRDLSLTTSMIALGSCTMKLNATSEMIPVSWPEFGALHPFVPREQAAGYTELFRRLEHALCEVTGFAAMSLQPNAGSQGEYAGMLVIRAYHRSRGETQRDVCLIPTSAHGTNPASAVMVGMRVVAVACDAKGN
;
A
#
# COMPACT_ATOMS: atom_id res chain seq x y z
N LEU A 1 -10.51 7.30 -28.36
CA LEU A 1 -11.29 8.05 -27.35
C LEU A 1 -12.33 8.98 -27.99
N LEU A 2 -11.95 9.90 -28.90
CA LEU A 2 -12.89 10.85 -29.54
C LEU A 2 -14.01 10.20 -30.37
N GLY A 3 -13.76 9.05 -30.99
CA GLY A 3 -14.80 8.27 -31.67
C GLY A 3 -15.93 7.77 -30.75
N VAL A 4 -15.64 7.56 -29.46
CA VAL A 4 -16.65 7.18 -28.45
C VAL A 4 -17.60 8.35 -28.14
N PHE A 5 -17.13 9.58 -28.33
CA PHE A 5 -17.90 10.81 -28.15
C PHE A 5 -18.45 11.38 -29.47
N GLY A 6 -18.47 10.59 -30.56
CA GLY A 6 -19.01 11.02 -31.85
C GLY A 6 -18.13 12.01 -32.64
N ALA A 7 -16.87 12.20 -32.24
CA ALA A 7 -15.94 13.18 -32.84
C ALA A 7 -14.79 12.50 -33.61
N ALA A 8 -15.08 11.45 -34.39
CA ALA A 8 -14.07 10.63 -35.04
C ALA A 8 -13.18 11.36 -36.07
N ALA A 9 -13.67 12.48 -36.65
CA ALA A 9 -12.96 13.27 -37.66
C ALA A 9 -12.39 14.60 -37.13
N ALA A 10 -12.44 14.84 -35.82
CA ALA A 10 -12.01 16.11 -35.26
C ALA A 10 -10.48 16.18 -35.09
N ASP A 11 -9.89 17.29 -35.52
CA ASP A 11 -8.48 17.62 -35.24
C ASP A 11 -8.32 17.96 -33.75
N VAL A 12 -7.65 17.05 -33.04
CA VAL A 12 -7.42 17.14 -31.59
C VAL A 12 -6.58 18.34 -31.22
N GLU A 13 -5.56 18.68 -32.02
CA GLU A 13 -4.70 19.82 -31.72
C GLU A 13 -5.41 21.14 -31.96
N ALA A 14 -6.25 21.23 -33.00
CA ALA A 14 -7.08 22.41 -33.22
C ALA A 14 -8.11 22.60 -32.10
N LEU A 15 -8.71 21.51 -31.61
CA LEU A 15 -9.63 21.54 -30.47
C LEU A 15 -8.92 21.92 -29.16
N ALA A 16 -7.76 21.32 -28.87
CA ALA A 16 -6.98 21.61 -27.68
C ALA A 16 -6.56 23.09 -27.62
N ARG A 17 -6.17 23.67 -28.76
CA ARG A 17 -5.83 25.11 -28.86
C ARG A 17 -7.02 26.05 -28.59
N ARG A 18 -8.25 25.59 -28.82
CA ARG A 18 -9.48 26.38 -28.61
C ARG A 18 -10.19 26.08 -27.29
N ALA A 19 -9.76 25.04 -26.58
CA ALA A 19 -10.35 24.65 -25.32
C ALA A 19 -10.01 25.68 -24.24
N ASP A 20 -11.04 26.27 -23.61
CA ASP A 20 -10.85 27.04 -22.40
C ASP A 20 -10.62 26.07 -21.24
N VAL A 21 -9.37 25.97 -20.78
CA VAL A 21 -8.98 25.10 -19.66
C VAL A 21 -9.22 25.75 -18.29
N ARG A 22 -9.75 26.99 -18.26
CA ARG A 22 -10.07 27.65 -16.99
C ARG A 22 -11.26 26.96 -16.36
N LEU A 23 -11.10 26.62 -15.08
CA LEU A 23 -12.23 26.14 -14.28
C LEU A 23 -13.25 27.28 -14.16
N PRO A 24 -14.54 27.04 -14.50
CA PRO A 24 -15.55 28.08 -14.40
C PRO A 24 -15.73 28.51 -12.95
N ALA A 25 -16.15 29.76 -12.74
CA ALA A 25 -16.52 30.21 -11.40
C ALA A 25 -17.69 29.36 -10.87
N PRO A 26 -17.70 29.01 -9.57
CA PRO A 26 -16.78 29.42 -8.51
C PRO A 26 -15.62 28.45 -8.24
N PHE A 27 -15.28 27.55 -9.16
CA PHE A 27 -14.40 26.40 -8.88
C PHE A 27 -12.90 26.67 -9.03
N GLY A 28 -12.52 27.83 -9.59
CA GLY A 28 -11.12 28.24 -9.68
C GLY A 28 -10.52 28.48 -8.29
N ARG A 29 -9.37 27.85 -8.01
CA ARG A 29 -8.65 28.06 -6.74
C ARG A 29 -8.14 29.49 -6.64
N THR A 30 -8.45 30.17 -5.53
CA THR A 30 -8.00 31.54 -5.24
C THR A 30 -6.96 31.62 -4.12
N SER A 31 -6.80 30.55 -3.32
CA SER A 31 -5.82 30.49 -2.24
C SER A 31 -4.41 30.19 -2.74
N SER A 32 -3.41 30.82 -2.12
CA SER A 32 -1.99 30.51 -2.33
C SER A 32 -1.64 29.10 -1.83
N TYR A 33 -0.53 28.56 -2.32
CA TYR A 33 0.00 27.25 -1.92
C TYR A 33 1.51 27.20 -2.11
N LEU A 34 2.16 26.27 -1.42
CA LEU A 34 3.61 26.04 -1.52
C LEU A 34 4.43 27.33 -1.33
N THR A 35 3.99 28.20 -0.40
CA THR A 35 4.59 29.52 -0.16
C THR A 35 5.86 29.48 0.68
N HIS A 36 6.15 28.35 1.32
CA HIS A 36 7.38 28.16 2.07
C HIS A 36 8.58 28.04 1.12
N GLU A 37 9.71 28.64 1.48
CA GLU A 37 10.90 28.77 0.63
C GLU A 37 11.42 27.43 0.11
N VAL A 38 11.25 26.34 0.87
CA VAL A 38 11.60 24.96 0.45
C VAL A 38 11.03 24.57 -0.93
N PHE A 39 9.89 25.13 -1.34
CA PHE A 39 9.26 24.86 -2.64
C PHE A 39 9.79 25.74 -3.78
N SER A 40 10.61 26.74 -3.47
CA SER A 40 11.23 27.65 -4.44
C SER A 40 12.75 27.57 -4.52
N ASP A 41 13.42 27.06 -3.50
CA ASP A 41 14.89 27.09 -3.38
C ASP A 41 15.61 26.05 -4.27
N TYR A 42 14.94 24.94 -4.61
CA TYR A 42 15.57 23.79 -5.28
C TYR A 42 14.93 23.50 -6.66
N ARG A 43 15.02 24.46 -7.59
CA ARG A 43 14.40 24.34 -8.93
C ARG A 43 15.29 23.77 -10.02
N SER A 44 16.60 23.76 -9.81
CA SER A 44 17.53 23.08 -10.72
C SER A 44 17.71 21.63 -10.29
N GLU A 45 18.00 20.74 -11.24
CA GLU A 45 18.32 19.34 -10.96
C GLU A 45 19.51 19.23 -9.99
N SER A 46 20.53 20.07 -10.17
CA SER A 46 21.70 20.09 -9.29
C SER A 46 21.38 20.49 -7.85
N ASP A 47 20.52 21.50 -7.65
CA ASP A 47 20.13 21.92 -6.31
C ASP A 47 19.24 20.88 -5.63
N MET A 48 18.34 20.24 -6.39
CA MET A 48 17.53 19.13 -5.89
C MET A 48 18.41 17.93 -5.48
N LEU A 49 19.39 17.55 -6.31
CA LEU A 49 20.33 16.47 -5.97
C LEU A 49 21.10 16.76 -4.69
N ARG A 50 21.61 17.99 -4.51
CA ARG A 50 22.29 18.41 -3.27
C ARG A 50 21.35 18.39 -2.07
N TYR A 51 20.11 18.82 -2.25
CA TYR A 51 19.09 18.80 -1.21
C TYR A 51 18.81 17.36 -0.74
N LEU A 52 18.52 16.46 -1.68
CA LEU A 52 18.25 15.05 -1.39
C LEU A 52 19.44 14.38 -0.69
N TYR A 53 20.66 14.58 -1.20
CA TYR A 53 21.88 14.04 -0.57
C TYR A 53 22.06 14.54 0.87
N ARG A 54 21.85 15.85 1.11
CA ARG A 54 21.96 16.45 2.44
C ARG A 54 20.90 15.92 3.41
N MET A 55 19.70 15.62 2.92
CA MET A 55 18.67 15.00 3.75
C MET A 55 19.03 13.54 4.04
N SER A 56 19.41 12.75 3.03
CA SER A 56 19.78 11.35 3.23
C SER A 56 21.01 11.17 4.12
N SER A 57 21.96 12.11 4.10
CA SER A 57 23.15 12.04 4.96
C SER A 57 22.87 12.22 6.45
N ARG A 58 21.66 12.68 6.81
CA ARG A 58 21.23 12.86 8.21
C ARG A 58 20.57 11.59 8.78
N ASP A 59 20.25 10.63 7.92
CA ASP A 59 19.52 9.42 8.29
C ASP A 59 20.48 8.22 8.35
N LEU A 60 20.52 7.54 9.49
CA LEU A 60 21.23 6.26 9.61
C LEU A 60 20.44 5.17 8.88
N SER A 61 21.08 4.50 7.92
CA SER A 61 20.45 3.44 7.13
C SER A 61 21.28 2.15 7.11
N LEU A 62 20.71 1.09 6.50
CA LEU A 62 21.40 -0.19 6.31
C LEU A 62 22.65 -0.12 5.43
N THR A 63 22.88 1.00 4.72
CA THR A 63 24.13 1.22 3.99
C THR A 63 25.31 1.54 4.89
N THR A 64 25.07 1.86 6.16
CA THR A 64 26.09 2.34 7.10
C THR A 64 26.39 1.32 8.18
N SER A 65 25.36 0.76 8.81
CA SER A 65 25.53 -0.19 9.91
C SER A 65 24.31 -1.08 10.09
N MET A 66 24.43 -2.07 10.96
CA MET A 66 23.30 -2.85 11.44
C MET A 66 22.30 -1.96 12.19
N ILE A 67 21.01 -2.11 11.88
CA ILE A 67 19.89 -1.49 12.62
C ILE A 67 19.09 -2.61 13.30
N ALA A 68 19.41 -2.90 14.56
CA ALA A 68 18.86 -4.04 15.31
C ALA A 68 17.50 -3.73 15.98
N LEU A 69 16.51 -3.30 15.20
CA LEU A 69 15.15 -3.06 15.69
C LEU A 69 14.41 -4.40 15.84
N GLY A 70 14.08 -4.77 17.09
CA GLY A 70 13.29 -5.95 17.39
C GLY A 70 11.93 -5.92 16.69
N SER A 71 11.44 -7.09 16.25
CA SER A 71 10.19 -7.24 15.48
C SER A 71 10.18 -6.63 14.06
N CYS A 72 11.18 -5.84 13.66
CA CYS A 72 11.21 -5.18 12.35
C CYS A 72 11.92 -5.99 11.24
N THR A 73 12.71 -7.00 11.58
CA THR A 73 13.44 -7.86 10.62
C THR A 73 14.22 -7.05 9.57
N MET A 74 15.12 -6.17 10.04
CA MET A 74 15.98 -5.32 9.20
C MET A 74 17.05 -6.15 8.46
N LYS A 75 16.63 -6.91 7.45
CA LYS A 75 17.46 -7.77 6.60
C LYS A 75 17.92 -7.05 5.32
N LEU A 76 18.70 -7.75 4.49
CA LEU A 76 19.08 -7.29 3.16
C LEU A 76 17.85 -7.02 2.28
N ASN A 77 17.84 -5.87 1.60
CA ASN A 77 16.99 -5.59 0.45
C ASN A 77 17.89 -5.67 -0.80
N ALA A 78 17.93 -6.81 -1.48
CA ALA A 78 18.94 -7.01 -2.52
C ALA A 78 18.64 -6.17 -3.77
N THR A 79 19.65 -5.60 -4.40
CA THR A 79 19.48 -4.77 -5.61
C THR A 79 18.72 -5.51 -6.71
N SER A 80 19.01 -6.81 -6.90
CA SER A 80 18.30 -7.66 -7.87
C SER A 80 16.80 -7.79 -7.60
N GLU A 81 16.38 -7.73 -6.33
CA GLU A 81 14.96 -7.79 -5.92
C GLU A 81 14.26 -6.45 -6.15
N MET A 82 15.00 -5.33 -6.05
CA MET A 82 14.44 -3.98 -6.16
C MET A 82 14.34 -3.45 -7.59
N ILE A 83 15.26 -3.85 -8.49
CA ILE A 83 15.29 -3.39 -9.90
C ILE A 83 13.94 -3.55 -10.61
N PRO A 84 13.23 -4.70 -10.53
CA PRO A 84 11.99 -4.88 -11.28
C PRO A 84 10.86 -3.92 -10.90
N VAL A 85 10.88 -3.36 -9.68
CA VAL A 85 9.81 -2.46 -9.20
C VAL A 85 9.69 -1.20 -10.07
N SER A 86 10.78 -0.74 -10.70
CA SER A 86 10.77 0.45 -11.57
C SER A 86 10.59 0.14 -13.06
N TRP A 87 10.45 -1.14 -13.45
CA TRP A 87 10.19 -1.49 -14.84
C TRP A 87 8.80 -1.01 -15.27
N PRO A 88 8.64 -0.41 -16.47
CA PRO A 88 7.33 0.03 -16.97
C PRO A 88 6.26 -1.07 -16.96
N GLU A 89 6.66 -2.32 -17.22
CA GLU A 89 5.79 -3.50 -17.20
C GLU A 89 5.14 -3.76 -15.83
N PHE A 90 5.77 -3.28 -14.75
CA PHE A 90 5.21 -3.31 -13.39
C PHE A 90 4.65 -1.94 -12.98
N GLY A 91 5.46 -0.87 -13.06
CA GLY A 91 5.14 0.44 -12.49
C GLY A 91 4.20 1.32 -13.30
N ALA A 92 4.00 1.06 -14.60
CA ALA A 92 3.18 1.92 -15.47
C ALA A 92 1.79 1.35 -15.78
N LEU A 93 1.42 0.21 -15.19
CA LEU A 93 0.11 -0.40 -15.42
C LEU A 93 -0.95 0.18 -14.47
N HIS A 94 -2.06 0.66 -15.03
CA HIS A 94 -3.18 1.11 -14.22
C HIS A 94 -3.87 -0.10 -13.55
N PRO A 95 -4.25 -0.03 -12.26
CA PRO A 95 -4.78 -1.19 -11.52
C PRO A 95 -6.10 -1.77 -12.06
N PHE A 96 -6.84 -1.01 -12.89
CA PHE A 96 -8.10 -1.41 -13.49
C PHE A 96 -8.04 -1.62 -15.02
N VAL A 97 -6.87 -1.94 -15.57
CA VAL A 97 -6.77 -2.37 -16.97
C VAL A 97 -7.57 -3.66 -17.20
N PRO A 98 -8.02 -3.93 -18.44
CA PRO A 98 -8.49 -5.26 -18.82
C PRO A 98 -7.47 -6.34 -18.45
N ARG A 99 -7.96 -7.49 -17.97
CA ARG A 99 -7.11 -8.54 -17.36
C ARG A 99 -6.05 -9.07 -18.31
N GLU A 100 -6.36 -9.12 -19.61
CA GLU A 100 -5.46 -9.52 -20.68
C GLU A 100 -4.21 -8.63 -20.79
N GLN A 101 -4.28 -7.36 -20.35
CA GLN A 101 -3.12 -6.45 -20.31
C GLN A 101 -2.23 -6.71 -19.08
N ALA A 102 -2.71 -7.49 -18.10
CA ALA A 102 -2.04 -7.78 -16.84
C ALA A 102 -1.69 -9.28 -16.69
N ALA A 103 -1.51 -10.00 -17.80
CA ALA A 103 -1.21 -11.44 -17.77
C ALA A 103 0.07 -11.76 -16.98
N GLY A 104 1.11 -10.91 -17.11
CA GLY A 104 2.35 -11.04 -16.33
C GLY A 104 2.14 -10.93 -14.82
N TYR A 105 1.32 -9.97 -14.38
CA TYR A 105 0.92 -9.83 -12.98
C TYR A 105 0.12 -11.04 -12.48
N THR A 106 -0.78 -11.58 -13.31
CA THR A 106 -1.57 -12.76 -12.96
C THR A 106 -0.68 -13.96 -12.67
N GLU A 107 0.33 -14.21 -13.51
CA GLU A 107 1.30 -15.28 -13.27
C GLU A 107 2.19 -15.01 -12.05
N LEU A 108 2.61 -13.75 -11.83
CA LEU A 108 3.36 -13.36 -10.63
C LEU A 108 2.57 -13.68 -9.36
N PHE A 109 1.30 -13.27 -9.30
CA PHE A 109 0.44 -13.50 -8.14
C PHE A 109 0.26 -14.99 -7.87
N ARG A 110 -0.07 -15.78 -8.91
CA ARG A 110 -0.24 -17.23 -8.79
C ARG A 110 1.00 -17.92 -8.21
N ARG A 111 2.20 -17.54 -8.67
CA ARG A 111 3.46 -18.11 -8.16
C ARG A 111 3.72 -17.71 -6.72
N LEU A 112 3.51 -16.43 -6.39
CA LEU A 112 3.73 -15.92 -5.05
C LEU A 112 2.74 -16.55 -4.05
N GLU A 113 1.46 -16.64 -4.41
CA GLU A 113 0.44 -17.30 -3.60
C GLU A 113 0.80 -18.76 -3.33
N HIS A 114 1.22 -19.50 -4.36
CA HIS A 114 1.66 -20.90 -4.20
C HIS A 114 2.85 -21.01 -3.23
N ALA A 115 3.90 -20.22 -3.43
CA ALA A 115 5.09 -20.26 -2.57
C ALA A 115 4.74 -19.91 -1.11
N LEU A 116 3.88 -18.91 -0.89
CA LEU A 116 3.43 -18.54 0.46
C LEU A 116 2.58 -19.64 1.10
N CYS A 117 1.70 -20.30 0.33
CA CYS A 117 0.93 -21.44 0.82
C CYS A 117 1.84 -22.62 1.20
N GLU A 118 2.87 -22.90 0.40
CA GLU A 118 3.84 -23.97 0.68
C GLU A 118 4.63 -23.69 1.98
N VAL A 119 5.07 -22.45 2.20
CA VAL A 119 5.83 -22.07 3.41
C VAL A 119 4.95 -22.05 4.66
N THR A 120 3.67 -21.69 4.55
CA THR A 120 2.78 -21.50 5.70
C THR A 120 1.86 -22.68 6.00
N GLY A 121 1.66 -23.58 5.04
CA GLY A 121 0.69 -24.68 5.12
C GLY A 121 -0.78 -24.25 4.95
N PHE A 122 -1.05 -23.00 4.60
CA PHE A 122 -2.41 -22.54 4.30
C PHE A 122 -2.89 -23.04 2.93
N ALA A 123 -4.20 -23.24 2.81
CA ALA A 123 -4.83 -23.69 1.57
C ALA A 123 -4.91 -22.60 0.48
N ALA A 124 -4.84 -21.33 0.86
CA ALA A 124 -4.93 -20.18 -0.04
C ALA A 124 -4.31 -18.94 0.59
N MET A 125 -3.95 -17.97 -0.25
CA MET A 125 -3.42 -16.68 0.17
C MET A 125 -4.16 -15.53 -0.52
N SER A 126 -4.32 -14.40 0.17
CA SER A 126 -4.84 -13.16 -0.40
C SER A 126 -3.74 -12.11 -0.41
N LEU A 127 -3.44 -11.54 -1.59
CA LEU A 127 -2.45 -10.48 -1.76
C LEU A 127 -3.05 -9.07 -1.66
N GLN A 128 -4.32 -8.94 -1.27
CA GLN A 128 -5.01 -7.65 -1.18
C GLN A 128 -4.58 -6.78 0.02
N PRO A 129 -4.32 -7.33 1.23
CA PRO A 129 -3.87 -6.51 2.35
C PRO A 129 -2.47 -5.91 2.10
N ASN A 130 -2.36 -4.59 2.19
CA ASN A 130 -1.15 -3.82 1.89
C ASN A 130 -0.29 -3.47 3.13
N ALA A 131 -0.64 -4.01 4.30
CA ALA A 131 0.10 -3.86 5.55
C ALA A 131 -0.21 -5.04 6.48
N GLY A 132 0.67 -5.32 7.45
CA GLY A 132 0.44 -6.39 8.44
C GLY A 132 -0.87 -6.23 9.23
N SER A 133 -1.14 -5.01 9.71
CA SER A 133 -2.40 -4.67 10.40
C SER A 133 -3.65 -4.87 9.54
N GLN A 134 -3.55 -4.58 8.23
CA GLN A 134 -4.64 -4.83 7.28
C GLN A 134 -4.84 -6.35 7.06
N GLY A 135 -3.77 -7.14 7.13
CA GLY A 135 -3.83 -8.60 7.11
C GLY A 135 -4.55 -9.17 8.34
N GLU A 136 -4.21 -8.68 9.53
CA GLU A 136 -4.91 -9.03 10.78
C GLU A 136 -6.41 -8.70 10.68
N TYR A 137 -6.73 -7.46 10.27
CA TYR A 137 -8.10 -7.00 10.09
C TYR A 137 -8.88 -7.86 9.09
N ALA A 138 -8.31 -8.14 7.91
CA ALA A 138 -8.93 -8.99 6.90
C ALA A 138 -9.14 -10.43 7.41
N GLY A 139 -8.15 -11.01 8.09
CA GLY A 139 -8.25 -12.34 8.68
C GLY A 139 -9.39 -12.44 9.71
N MET A 140 -9.50 -11.44 10.59
CA MET A 140 -10.59 -11.35 11.57
C MET A 140 -11.96 -11.15 10.91
N LEU A 141 -12.05 -10.38 9.82
CA LEU A 141 -13.28 -10.27 9.02
C LEU A 141 -13.70 -11.61 8.42
N VAL A 142 -12.74 -12.39 7.88
CA VAL A 142 -13.00 -13.72 7.32
C VAL A 142 -13.48 -14.68 8.41
N ILE A 143 -12.84 -14.70 9.59
CA ILE A 143 -13.28 -15.51 10.74
C ILE A 143 -14.71 -15.13 11.16
N ARG A 144 -15.01 -13.84 11.25
CA ARG A 144 -16.35 -13.35 11.59
C ARG A 144 -17.39 -13.75 10.54
N ALA A 145 -17.08 -13.62 9.25
CA ALA A 145 -17.95 -14.06 8.17
C ALA A 145 -18.20 -15.58 8.22
N TYR A 146 -17.18 -16.36 8.57
CA TYR A 146 -17.27 -17.81 8.73
C TYR A 146 -18.14 -18.25 9.93
N HIS A 147 -18.13 -17.51 11.04
CA HIS A 147 -19.09 -17.76 12.12
C HIS A 147 -20.52 -17.40 11.71
N ARG A 148 -20.70 -16.26 11.02
CA ARG A 148 -22.00 -15.81 10.52
C ARG A 148 -22.62 -16.78 9.53
N SER A 149 -21.84 -17.36 8.62
CA SER A 149 -22.35 -18.34 7.66
C SER A 149 -22.87 -19.63 8.30
N ARG A 150 -22.46 -19.91 9.54
CA ARG A 150 -22.93 -21.05 10.35
C ARG A 150 -23.98 -20.66 11.39
N GLY A 151 -24.48 -19.42 11.35
CA GLY A 151 -25.44 -18.90 12.32
C GLY A 151 -24.87 -18.61 13.71
N GLU A 152 -23.54 -18.65 13.88
CA GLU A 152 -22.87 -18.45 15.17
C GLU A 152 -22.57 -16.96 15.45
N THR A 153 -23.54 -16.08 15.26
CA THR A 153 -23.33 -14.62 15.32
C THR A 153 -22.96 -14.10 16.71
N GLN A 154 -23.23 -14.88 17.76
CA GLN A 154 -22.89 -14.60 19.15
C GLN A 154 -21.39 -14.73 19.46
N ARG A 155 -20.59 -15.31 18.55
CA ARG A 155 -19.13 -15.49 18.75
C ARG A 155 -18.39 -14.19 18.39
N ASP A 156 -18.33 -13.29 19.36
CA ASP A 156 -17.74 -11.96 19.21
C ASP A 156 -16.51 -11.72 20.10
N VAL A 157 -16.08 -12.71 20.89
CA VAL A 157 -14.92 -12.60 21.78
C VAL A 157 -13.62 -12.92 21.06
N CYS A 158 -12.64 -12.02 21.14
CA CYS A 158 -11.27 -12.25 20.68
C CYS A 158 -10.33 -12.29 21.89
N LEU A 159 -9.69 -13.44 22.12
CA LEU A 159 -8.68 -13.60 23.17
C LEU A 159 -7.34 -13.07 22.65
N ILE A 160 -6.74 -12.10 23.35
CA ILE A 160 -5.48 -11.49 22.93
C ILE A 160 -4.49 -11.49 24.10
N PRO A 161 -3.33 -12.15 23.99
CA PRO A 161 -2.29 -12.09 25.01
C PRO A 161 -1.80 -10.66 25.26
N THR A 162 -1.46 -10.34 26.50
CA THR A 162 -0.96 -9.00 26.86
C THR A 162 0.39 -8.65 26.21
N SER A 163 1.13 -9.64 25.69
CA SER A 163 2.38 -9.47 24.95
C SER A 163 2.20 -9.21 23.44
N ALA A 164 0.97 -9.30 22.93
CA ALA A 164 0.70 -9.13 21.50
C ALA A 164 1.06 -7.72 21.01
N HIS A 165 1.37 -7.61 19.71
CA HIS A 165 1.59 -6.32 19.08
C HIS A 165 0.33 -5.43 19.17
N GLY A 166 0.50 -4.11 19.32
CA GLY A 166 -0.61 -3.18 19.56
C GLY A 166 -1.63 -3.10 18.42
N THR A 167 -1.27 -3.56 17.22
CA THR A 167 -2.20 -3.68 16.08
C THR A 167 -3.26 -4.74 16.32
N ASN A 168 -2.96 -5.83 17.01
CA ASN A 168 -3.90 -6.94 17.24
C ASN A 168 -5.20 -6.48 17.94
N PRO A 169 -5.16 -5.84 19.14
CA PRO A 169 -6.39 -5.37 19.78
C PRO A 169 -7.08 -4.26 18.98
N ALA A 170 -6.33 -3.39 18.30
CA ALA A 170 -6.92 -2.35 17.45
C ALA A 170 -7.71 -2.98 16.29
N SER A 171 -7.14 -3.96 15.58
CA SER A 171 -7.76 -4.72 14.51
C SER A 171 -9.04 -5.42 14.99
N ALA A 172 -9.01 -6.08 16.15
CA ALA A 172 -10.17 -6.76 16.71
C ALA A 172 -11.33 -5.80 17.03
N VAL A 173 -11.04 -4.66 17.65
CA VAL A 173 -12.04 -3.63 17.93
C VAL A 173 -12.63 -3.05 16.64
N MET A 174 -11.81 -2.80 15.61
CA MET A 174 -12.28 -2.32 14.31
C MET A 174 -13.26 -3.31 13.63
N VAL A 175 -13.07 -4.62 13.80
CA VAL A 175 -13.99 -5.67 13.29
C VAL A 175 -15.28 -5.76 14.13
N GLY A 176 -15.34 -5.09 15.27
CA GLY A 176 -16.45 -5.14 16.22
C GLY A 176 -16.42 -6.36 17.13
N MET A 177 -15.24 -6.92 17.40
CA MET A 177 -15.05 -7.98 18.40
C MET A 177 -14.81 -7.37 19.79
N ARG A 178 -15.22 -8.09 20.84
CA ARG A 178 -14.89 -7.78 22.23
C ARG A 178 -13.55 -8.43 22.58
N VAL A 179 -12.55 -7.59 22.85
CA VAL A 179 -11.22 -8.05 23.23
C VAL A 179 -11.22 -8.48 24.70
N VAL A 180 -10.74 -9.68 24.97
CA VAL A 180 -10.46 -10.17 26.31
C VAL A 180 -8.96 -10.43 26.41
N ALA A 181 -8.30 -9.71 27.32
CA ALA A 181 -6.87 -9.84 27.53
C ALA A 181 -6.56 -11.18 28.22
N VAL A 182 -5.50 -11.85 27.76
CA VAL A 182 -4.96 -13.07 28.39
C VAL A 182 -3.60 -12.74 28.99
N ALA A 183 -3.44 -12.97 30.28
CA ALA A 183 -2.19 -12.67 30.98
C ALA A 183 -1.06 -13.62 30.55
N CYS A 184 0.14 -13.07 30.41
CA CYS A 184 1.36 -13.86 30.26
C CYS A 184 1.89 -14.35 31.62
N ASP A 185 2.58 -15.49 31.63
CA ASP A 185 3.23 -15.99 32.84
C ASP A 185 4.50 -15.20 33.20
N ALA A 186 5.12 -15.52 34.35
CA ALA A 186 6.33 -14.84 34.82
C ALA A 186 7.58 -15.07 33.93
N LYS A 187 7.54 -16.03 33.01
CA LYS A 187 8.61 -16.32 32.04
C LYS A 187 8.34 -15.68 30.67
N GLY A 188 7.20 -15.01 30.50
CA GLY A 188 6.82 -14.33 29.27
C GLY A 188 6.07 -15.20 28.25
N ASN A 189 5.56 -16.37 28.66
CA ASN A 189 4.70 -17.21 27.81
C ASN A 189 3.24 -16.74 27.82
#